data_AF-A0A382X5Y1-F1
#
_entry.id   AF-A0A382X5Y1-F1
#
_cell.length_a   1.000
_cell.length_b   1.000
_cell.length_c   1.000
_cell.angle_alpha   90.00
_cell.angle_beta   90.00
_cell.angle_gamma   90.00
#
_symmetry.space_group_name_H-M   'P 1'
#
loop_
_entity.id
_entity.type
_entity.pdbx_description
1 polymer ?
#
loop_
_entity_poly.entity_id
_entity_poly.type
_entity_poly.pdbx_seq_one_letter_code
_entity_poly.pdbx_strand_id
1 'polypeptide(L)'
;MEESIPLAERLTLYFDGSCQENRNVTAETPAGWGVVIVRGDFGASKGDGEIIEELSGSVITSSEDEGFLGAEIGSNNTGELSAMAHALRWLLIEGSTDAV
;
A
#
# COMPACT_ATOMS: atom_id res chain seq x y z
N MET A 1 0.99 11.12 29.69
CA MET A 1 2.10 10.85 28.76
C MET A 1 1.61 9.74 27.88
N GLU A 2 1.43 10.01 26.60
CA GLU A 2 1.11 8.97 25.62
C GLU A 2 2.37 8.09 25.52
N GLU A 3 2.30 6.84 25.97
CA GLU A 3 3.42 5.92 25.80
C GLU A 3 3.61 5.70 24.30
N SER A 4 4.75 6.12 23.78
CA SER A 4 5.09 5.91 22.37
C SER A 4 5.22 4.42 22.08
N ILE A 5 4.65 3.96 20.98
CA ILE A 5 4.77 2.57 20.50
C ILE A 5 6.27 2.17 20.44
N PRO A 6 6.67 1.05 21.07
CA PRO A 6 8.05 0.55 21.03
C PRO A 6 8.55 0.41 19.60
N LEU A 7 9.83 0.71 19.34
CA LEU A 7 10.39 0.65 17.98
C LEU A 7 10.19 -0.71 17.30
N ALA A 8 10.29 -1.81 18.07
CA ALA A 8 10.08 -3.17 17.59
C ALA A 8 8.63 -3.45 17.14
N GLU A 9 7.66 -2.68 17.62
CA GLU A 9 6.22 -2.85 17.29
C GLU A 9 5.73 -1.84 16.24
N ARG A 10 6.61 -0.93 15.79
CA ARG A 10 6.23 0.03 14.75
C ARG A 10 6.13 -0.66 13.40
N LEU A 11 5.12 -0.27 12.64
CA LEU A 11 4.94 -0.71 11.27
C LEU A 11 5.55 0.31 10.31
N THR A 12 6.30 -0.21 9.35
CA THR A 12 6.82 0.53 8.21
C THR A 12 6.12 -0.01 6.96
N LEU A 13 5.48 0.88 6.22
CA LEU A 13 4.76 0.55 4.99
C LEU A 13 5.64 0.93 3.81
N TYR A 14 5.98 -0.05 2.99
CA TYR A 14 6.62 0.15 1.70
C TYR A 14 5.57 -0.06 0.62
N PHE A 15 5.38 0.91 -0.25
CA PHE A 15 4.41 0.79 -1.33
C PHE A 15 4.93 1.44 -2.60
N ASP A 16 4.55 0.89 -3.74
CA ASP A 16 4.97 1.35 -5.06
C ASP A 16 3.88 1.11 -6.11
N GLY A 17 3.95 1.84 -7.21
CA GLY A 17 3.01 1.78 -8.31
C GLY A 17 3.71 1.85 -9.67
N SER A 18 3.21 1.09 -10.63
CA SER A 18 3.80 1.04 -11.96
C SER A 18 2.74 0.93 -13.05
N CYS A 19 3.03 1.51 -14.20
CA CYS A 19 2.21 1.50 -15.39
C CYS A 19 3.08 1.27 -16.62
N GLN A 20 2.54 0.52 -17.59
CA GLN A 20 3.17 0.41 -18.91
C GLN A 20 3.04 1.74 -19.66
N GLU A 21 4.16 2.27 -20.16
CA GLU A 21 4.20 3.48 -21.01
C GLU A 21 3.46 4.72 -20.46
N ASN A 22 3.91 5.25 -19.32
CA ASN A 22 3.34 6.39 -18.59
C ASN A 22 3.42 7.77 -19.33
N ARG A 23 2.84 7.91 -20.52
CA ARG A 23 2.79 9.15 -21.30
C ARG A 23 1.43 9.48 -21.91
N ASN A 24 0.64 8.48 -22.30
CA ASN A 24 -0.70 8.64 -22.89
C ASN A 24 -1.70 7.67 -22.23
N VAL A 25 -1.77 7.74 -20.92
CA VAL A 25 -2.52 6.82 -20.06
C VAL A 25 -4.04 7.05 -20.15
N THR A 26 -4.80 5.96 -20.05
CA THR A 26 -6.27 5.91 -20.13
C THR A 26 -6.84 4.98 -19.05
N ALA A 27 -8.16 4.87 -18.97
CA ALA A 27 -8.85 3.94 -18.07
C ALA A 27 -8.47 2.47 -18.33
N GLU A 28 -8.12 2.14 -19.56
CA GLU A 28 -7.75 0.79 -20.03
C GLU A 28 -6.24 0.52 -19.94
N THR A 29 -5.44 1.54 -19.59
CA THR A 29 -3.99 1.35 -19.51
C THR A 29 -3.65 0.45 -18.32
N PRO A 30 -2.91 -0.66 -18.52
CA PRO A 30 -2.54 -1.53 -17.41
C PRO A 30 -1.58 -0.83 -16.44
N ALA A 31 -2.05 -0.68 -15.20
CA ALA A 31 -1.25 -0.25 -14.07
C ALA A 31 -1.48 -1.17 -12.87
N GLY A 32 -0.46 -1.30 -12.04
CA GLY A 32 -0.47 -2.14 -10.85
C GLY A 32 0.17 -1.45 -9.66
N TRP A 33 -0.07 -2.03 -8.49
CA TRP A 33 0.40 -1.54 -7.21
C TRP A 33 0.90 -2.70 -6.36
N GLY A 34 1.81 -2.41 -5.44
CA GLY A 34 2.34 -3.37 -4.47
C GLY A 34 2.60 -2.70 -3.12
N VAL A 35 2.39 -3.45 -2.04
CA VAL A 35 2.61 -3.03 -0.66
C VAL A 35 3.33 -4.15 0.10
N VAL A 36 4.35 -3.80 0.88
CA VAL A 36 5.00 -4.67 1.86
C VAL A 36 4.92 -3.99 3.22
N ILE A 37 4.43 -4.71 4.22
CA ILE A 37 4.28 -4.20 5.58
C ILE A 37 5.31 -4.89 6.45
N VAL A 38 6.15 -4.09 7.11
CA VAL A 38 7.27 -4.59 7.91
C VAL A 38 7.13 -4.11 9.34
N ARG A 39 7.15 -5.04 10.30
CA ARG A 39 7.20 -4.73 11.73
C ARG A 39 8.63 -4.59 12.21
N GLY A 40 8.89 -3.56 13.01
CA GLY A 40 10.18 -3.38 13.68
C GLY A 40 11.30 -2.92 12.75
N ASP A 41 10.99 -2.35 11.59
CA ASP A 41 12.00 -1.76 10.71
C ASP A 41 12.16 -0.26 10.97
N PHE A 42 13.32 0.12 11.52
CA PHE A 42 13.66 1.49 11.91
C PHE A 42 14.90 2.04 11.19
N GLY A 43 15.26 1.49 10.02
CA GLY A 43 16.22 2.10 9.09
C GLY A 43 17.67 2.23 9.57
N ALA A 44 18.01 1.67 10.74
CA ALA A 44 19.34 1.76 11.34
C ALA A 44 20.27 0.57 11.02
N SER A 45 19.73 -0.54 10.55
CA SER A 45 20.49 -1.75 10.20
C SER A 45 19.77 -2.56 9.12
N LYS A 46 20.53 -3.30 8.32
CA LYS A 46 20.03 -4.12 7.21
C LYS A 46 19.11 -5.23 7.73
N GLY A 47 17.78 -5.07 7.57
CA GLY A 47 16.86 -6.20 7.48
C GLY A 47 16.51 -6.90 8.79
N ASP A 48 16.42 -6.17 9.91
CA ASP A 48 15.97 -6.73 11.19
C ASP A 48 14.43 -6.73 11.36
N GLY A 49 13.69 -6.19 10.39
CA GLY A 49 12.23 -6.14 10.40
C GLY A 49 11.59 -7.43 9.88
N GLU A 50 10.41 -7.77 10.40
CA GLU A 50 9.60 -8.91 9.97
C GLU A 50 8.58 -8.46 8.93
N ILE A 51 8.57 -9.06 7.74
CA ILE A 51 7.47 -8.88 6.78
C ILE A 51 6.24 -9.56 7.35
N ILE A 52 5.20 -8.79 7.62
CA ILE A 52 3.94 -9.31 8.17
C ILE A 52 2.83 -9.43 7.12
N GLU A 53 2.93 -8.69 6.02
CA GLU A 53 1.97 -8.77 4.92
C GLU A 53 2.58 -8.27 3.60
N GLU A 54 2.13 -8.88 2.49
CA GLU A 54 2.45 -8.50 1.12
C GLU A 54 1.17 -8.44 0.27
N LEU A 55 0.82 -7.26 -0.23
CA LEU A 55 -0.37 -7.04 -1.05
C LEU A 55 0.02 -6.56 -2.44
N SER A 56 -0.70 -7.00 -3.47
CA SER A 56 -0.55 -6.45 -4.82
C SER A 56 -1.84 -6.58 -5.61
N GLY A 57 -1.98 -5.75 -6.64
CA GLY A 57 -3.14 -5.77 -7.50
C GLY A 57 -3.04 -4.82 -8.68
N SER A 58 -4.09 -4.81 -9.49
CA SER A 58 -4.25 -3.84 -10.57
C SER A 58 -4.90 -2.56 -10.06
N VAL A 59 -4.63 -1.44 -10.73
CA VAL A 59 -5.43 -0.22 -10.57
C VAL A 59 -6.80 -0.46 -11.18
N ILE A 60 -7.85 -0.29 -10.39
CA ILE A 60 -9.25 -0.46 -10.81
C ILE A 60 -9.82 0.89 -11.22
N THR A 61 -10.27 1.00 -12.47
CA THR A 61 -10.79 2.24 -13.07
C THR A 61 -12.30 2.24 -13.30
N SER A 62 -12.92 1.07 -13.24
CA SER A 62 -14.38 0.91 -13.31
C SER A 62 -15.00 1.11 -11.92
N SER A 63 -15.97 2.01 -11.79
CA SER A 63 -16.70 2.21 -10.53
C SER A 63 -17.65 1.07 -10.17
N GLU A 64 -17.89 0.15 -11.09
CA GLU A 64 -18.72 -1.05 -10.87
C GLU A 64 -17.92 -2.21 -10.28
N ASP A 65 -16.59 -2.14 -10.36
CA ASP A 65 -15.70 -3.21 -9.92
C ASP A 65 -15.38 -3.10 -8.43
N GLU A 66 -15.32 -4.25 -7.76
CA GLU A 66 -14.90 -4.32 -6.37
C GLU A 66 -13.43 -3.86 -6.24
N GLY A 67 -13.16 -2.98 -5.27
CA GLY A 67 -11.84 -2.40 -5.09
C GLY A 67 -11.59 -1.13 -5.91
N PHE A 68 -12.62 -0.55 -6.54
CA PHE A 68 -12.52 0.80 -7.08
C PHE A 68 -12.27 1.84 -5.98
N LEU A 69 -11.20 2.62 -6.15
CA LEU A 69 -10.77 3.65 -5.19
C LEU A 69 -10.85 5.08 -5.75
N GLY A 70 -11.52 5.27 -6.90
CA GLY A 70 -11.65 6.59 -7.55
C GLY A 70 -10.62 6.87 -8.64
N ALA A 71 -9.86 5.86 -9.10
CA ALA A 71 -8.90 6.05 -10.18
C ALA A 71 -9.61 6.16 -11.53
N GLU A 72 -9.41 7.25 -12.27
CA GLU A 72 -10.02 7.41 -13.60
C GLU A 72 -9.16 6.81 -14.73
N ILE A 73 -7.87 6.58 -14.45
CA ILE A 73 -6.87 6.10 -15.42
C ILE A 73 -5.87 5.15 -14.74
N GLY A 74 -5.27 4.24 -15.51
CA GLY A 74 -4.11 3.48 -15.09
C GLY A 74 -2.81 4.23 -15.39
N SER A 75 -2.07 4.64 -14.36
CA SER A 75 -0.83 5.41 -14.45
C SER A 75 0.09 5.07 -13.27
N ASN A 76 1.33 5.54 -13.28
CA ASN A 76 2.21 5.37 -12.12
C ASN A 76 1.58 6.02 -10.86
N ASN A 77 1.07 7.24 -11.00
CA ASN A 77 0.48 7.98 -9.89
C ASN A 77 -0.73 7.26 -9.29
N THR A 78 -1.62 6.73 -10.14
CA THR A 78 -2.78 5.98 -9.66
C THR A 78 -2.38 4.62 -9.08
N GLY A 79 -1.29 4.00 -9.56
CA GLY A 79 -0.66 2.85 -8.91
C GLY A 79 -0.17 3.18 -7.49
N GLU A 80 0.65 4.22 -7.33
CA GLU A 80 1.24 4.60 -6.04
C GLU A 80 0.15 4.98 -5.02
N LEU A 81 -0.86 5.75 -5.46
CA LEU A 81 -2.00 6.13 -4.60
C LEU A 81 -2.88 4.92 -4.25
N SER A 82 -3.09 3.98 -5.18
CA SER A 82 -3.82 2.74 -4.90
C SER A 82 -3.06 1.91 -3.87
N ALA A 83 -1.74 1.79 -4.02
CA ALA A 83 -0.88 1.09 -3.08
C ALA A 83 -1.00 1.68 -1.67
N MET A 84 -0.87 3.01 -1.55
CA MET A 84 -1.05 3.71 -0.27
C MET A 84 -2.44 3.48 0.33
N ALA A 85 -3.51 3.57 -0.48
CA ALA A 85 -4.88 3.37 -0.02
C ALA A 85 -5.13 1.93 0.46
N HIS A 86 -4.60 0.93 -0.24
CA HIS A 86 -4.67 -0.48 0.19
C HIS A 86 -3.88 -0.71 1.49
N ALA A 87 -2.72 -0.09 1.65
CA ALA A 87 -1.94 -0.15 2.89
C ALA A 87 -2.72 0.45 4.09
N LEU A 88 -3.34 1.61 3.90
CA LEU A 88 -4.19 2.25 4.93
C LEU A 88 -5.44 1.43 5.24
N ARG A 89 -6.07 0.84 4.22
CA ARG A 89 -7.23 -0.06 4.42
C ARG A 89 -6.83 -1.29 5.22
N TRP A 90 -5.69 -1.89 4.93
CA TRP A 90 -5.16 -3.01 5.71
C TRP A 90 -4.93 -2.61 7.16
N LEU A 91 -4.33 -1.44 7.42
CA LEU A 91 -4.14 -0.93 8.78
C LEU A 91 -5.46 -0.81 9.57
N LEU A 92 -6.53 -0.36 8.91
CA LEU A 92 -7.84 -0.18 9.54
C LEU A 92 -8.58 -1.49 9.82
N ILE A 93 -8.37 -2.52 9.01
CA ILE A 93 -9.12 -3.79 9.09
C ILE A 93 -8.34 -4.86 9.85
N GLU A 94 -7.07 -5.03 9.51
CA GLU A 94 -6.21 -6.14 9.97
C GLU A 94 -5.07 -5.65 10.85
N GLY A 95 -4.59 -4.42 10.64
CA GLY A 95 -3.60 -3.80 11.52
C GLY A 95 -4.12 -3.47 12.92
N SER A 96 -5.44 -3.51 13.14
CA SER A 96 -6.09 -3.22 14.42
C SER A 96 -6.17 -4.42 15.37
N THR A 97 -5.47 -5.53 15.09
CA THR A 97 -5.63 -6.78 15.86
C THR A 97 -5.04 -6.74 17.28
N ASP A 98 -4.46 -5.61 17.71
CA ASP A 98 -4.05 -5.39 19.10
C ASP A 98 -4.74 -4.15 19.72
N ALA A 99 -5.51 -4.43 20.79
CA ALA A 99 -6.17 -3.55 21.77
C ALA A 99 -7.52 -2.88 21.40
N VAL A 100 -8.62 -3.55 21.79
CA VAL A 100 -9.77 -2.88 22.43
C VAL A 100 -9.87 -3.36 23.87
#